data_AF-A0A804LIN6-F1
#
_entry.id   AF-A0A804LIN6-F1
#
_cell.length_a   1.000
_cell.length_b   1.000
_cell.length_c   1.000
_cell.angle_alpha   90.00
_cell.angle_beta   90.00
_cell.angle_gamma   90.00
#
_symmetry.space_group_name_H-M   'P 1'
#
loop_
_entity.id
_entity.type
_entity.pdbx_description
1 polymer ?
#
loop_
_entity_poly.entity_id
_entity_poly.type
_entity_poly.pdbx_seq_one_letter_code
_entity_poly.pdbx_strand_id
1 'polypeptide(L)'
;MVRRQSREGRGLGWPACCLGFLLKLLAFLQAFAAVSALIYAAWILSRWARHHQLHLRDLLSPDLWFPSLVMAAGIFYCLLLLAGYLAAEINTGCCLCFYTIPAMAMMLLEAALAAHLALNQHWIQELPEDRTGELHNLLSFIHNNLDLCKWAALAIFATQVISSFFHM
;
A
#
# COMPACT_ATOMS: atom_id res chain seq x y z
N MET A 1 -33.93 -6.89 24.42
CA MET A 1 -33.48 -8.29 24.50
C MET A 1 -32.04 -8.36 23.98
N VAL A 2 -31.10 -8.00 24.85
CA VAL A 2 -29.65 -8.03 24.61
C VAL A 2 -29.17 -9.36 25.16
N ARG A 3 -28.72 -10.28 24.30
CA ARG A 3 -27.87 -11.45 24.63
C ARG A 3 -27.68 -12.32 23.40
N ARG A 4 -26.54 -12.18 22.71
CA ARG A 4 -25.71 -13.26 22.15
C ARG A 4 -24.31 -12.73 21.82
N GLN A 5 -23.64 -12.18 22.81
CA GLN A 5 -22.18 -12.25 22.85
C GLN A 5 -21.80 -12.84 24.19
N SER A 6 -21.23 -14.03 24.12
CA SER A 6 -20.29 -14.65 25.06
C SER A 6 -20.65 -16.11 25.28
N ARG A 7 -19.76 -16.96 24.76
CA ARG A 7 -19.37 -18.34 25.12
C ARG A 7 -18.76 -18.96 23.87
N GLU A 8 -17.56 -19.52 23.83
CA GLU A 8 -16.52 -19.80 24.82
C GLU A 8 -15.35 -20.32 23.95
N GLY A 9 -14.14 -19.77 24.01
CA GLY A 9 -13.12 -20.23 24.95
C GLY A 9 -12.10 -21.16 24.28
N ARG A 10 -11.01 -20.59 23.74
CA ARG A 10 -9.69 -21.27 23.64
C ARG A 10 -8.60 -20.26 23.99
N GLY A 11 -7.81 -20.58 25.02
CA GLY A 11 -6.85 -19.68 25.64
C GLY A 11 -5.72 -19.22 24.70
N LEU A 12 -5.86 -18.02 24.14
CA LEU A 12 -4.80 -17.32 23.41
C LEU A 12 -4.76 -15.83 23.81
N GLY A 13 -4.85 -15.55 25.11
CA GLY A 13 -5.17 -14.22 25.67
C GLY A 13 -4.06 -13.16 25.63
N TRP A 14 -2.83 -13.52 25.23
CA TRP A 14 -1.72 -12.56 25.09
C TRP A 14 -1.27 -12.39 23.63
N PRO A 15 -1.06 -13.48 22.85
CA PRO A 15 -0.63 -13.36 21.46
C PRO A 15 -1.68 -12.68 20.58
N ALA A 16 -2.97 -12.95 20.80
CA ALA A 16 -4.04 -12.36 19.99
C ALA A 16 -4.19 -10.85 20.21
N CYS A 17 -3.99 -10.37 21.44
CA CYS A 17 -4.01 -8.94 21.75
C CYS A 17 -2.79 -8.21 21.16
N CYS A 18 -1.60 -8.79 21.30
CA CYS A 18 -0.38 -8.26 20.70
C CYS A 18 -0.46 -8.25 19.17
N LEU A 19 -0.96 -9.33 18.58
CA LEU A 19 -1.19 -9.45 17.15
C LEU A 19 -2.17 -8.37 16.66
N GLY A 20 -3.33 -8.23 17.30
CA GLY A 20 -4.30 -7.19 16.96
C GLY A 20 -3.75 -5.76 17.04
N PHE A 21 -2.89 -5.47 18.01
CA PHE A 21 -2.21 -4.18 18.13
C PHE A 21 -1.18 -3.97 16.99
N LEU A 22 -0.36 -4.98 16.71
CA LEU A 22 0.63 -4.93 15.62
C LEU A 22 -0.03 -4.76 14.25
N LEU A 23 -1.13 -5.49 13.98
CA LEU A 23 -1.90 -5.37 12.75
C LEU A 23 -2.43 -3.93 12.57
N LYS A 24 -2.95 -3.31 13.64
CA LYS A 24 -3.38 -1.90 13.62
C LYS A 24 -2.23 -0.92 13.39
N LEU A 25 -1.09 -1.16 14.03
CA LEU A 25 0.09 -0.31 13.87
C LEU A 25 0.64 -0.40 12.44
N LEU A 26 0.74 -1.60 11.87
CA LEU A 26 1.18 -1.83 10.49
C LEU A 26 0.22 -1.21 9.49
N ALA A 27 -1.09 -1.35 9.68
CA ALA A 27 -2.10 -0.69 8.85
C ALA A 27 -1.99 0.84 8.93
N PHE A 28 -1.72 1.39 10.12
CA PHE A 28 -1.47 2.82 10.29
C PHE A 28 -0.20 3.28 9.56
N LEU A 29 0.90 2.54 9.68
CA LEU A 29 2.15 2.83 8.98
C LEU A 29 1.98 2.76 7.46
N GLN A 30 1.21 1.80 6.96
CA GLN A 30 0.91 1.66 5.53
C GLN A 30 0.07 2.83 5.01
N ALA A 31 -0.96 3.24 5.76
CA ALA A 31 -1.75 4.43 5.41
C ALA A 31 -0.89 5.70 5.43
N PHE A 32 -0.03 5.86 6.45
CA PHE A 32 0.90 6.98 6.55
C PHE A 32 1.90 7.00 5.39
N ALA A 33 2.46 5.85 5.01
CA ALA A 33 3.37 5.71 3.87
C ALA A 33 2.69 6.05 2.54
N ALA A 34 1.45 5.61 2.34
CA ALA A 34 0.68 5.94 1.14
C ALA A 34 0.37 7.45 1.04
N VAL A 35 -0.04 8.05 2.16
CA VAL A 35 -0.34 9.50 2.22
C VAL A 35 0.93 10.33 2.04
N SER A 36 2.05 9.93 2.65
CA SER A 36 3.32 10.65 2.47
C SER A 36 3.83 10.54 1.03
N ALA A 37 3.71 9.36 0.39
CA ALA A 37 4.02 9.17 -1.02
C ALA A 37 3.14 10.05 -1.93
N LEU A 38 1.84 10.13 -1.66
CA LEU A 38 0.91 11.02 -2.36
C LEU A 38 1.30 12.49 -2.25
N ILE A 39 1.56 12.96 -1.02
CA ILE A 39 1.95 14.34 -0.77
C ILE A 39 3.28 14.65 -1.46
N TYR A 40 4.25 13.73 -1.40
CA TYR A 40 5.53 13.88 -2.05
C TYR A 40 5.40 13.95 -3.59
N ALA A 41 4.59 13.07 -4.19
CA ALA A 41 4.31 13.10 -5.62
C ALA A 41 3.56 14.38 -6.04
N ALA A 42 2.57 14.81 -5.25
CA ALA A 42 1.87 16.08 -5.47
C ALA A 42 2.82 17.27 -5.36
N TRP A 43 3.75 17.25 -4.40
CA TRP A 43 4.74 18.30 -4.23
C TRP A 43 5.70 18.36 -5.41
N ILE A 44 6.24 17.23 -5.87
CA ILE A 44 7.06 17.15 -7.08
C ILE A 44 6.30 17.73 -8.25
N LEU A 45 5.09 17.23 -8.53
CA LEU A 45 4.28 17.69 -9.66
C LEU A 45 3.99 19.19 -9.57
N SER A 46 3.70 19.72 -8.38
CA SER A 46 3.49 21.15 -8.15
C SER A 46 4.75 21.98 -8.39
N ARG A 47 5.94 21.45 -8.08
CA ARG A 47 7.23 22.09 -8.33
C ARG A 47 7.50 22.18 -9.82
N TRP A 48 7.23 21.10 -10.56
CA TRP A 48 7.32 21.08 -12.04
C TRP A 48 6.31 22.03 -12.68
N ALA A 49 5.07 22.06 -12.17
CA ALA A 49 4.01 22.97 -12.62
C ALA A 49 4.40 24.45 -12.55
N ARG A 50 5.21 24.82 -11.56
CA ARG A 50 5.67 26.22 -11.40
C ARG A 50 6.72 26.62 -12.43
N HIS A 51 7.48 25.67 -12.96
CA HIS A 51 8.55 25.95 -13.93
C HIS A 51 8.15 25.72 -15.38
N HIS A 52 7.13 24.88 -15.65
CA HIS A 52 6.58 24.64 -16.98
C HIS A 52 5.05 24.71 -16.93
N GLN A 53 4.42 25.32 -17.94
CA GLN A 53 2.98 25.30 -18.14
C GLN A 53 2.51 23.84 -18.36
N LEU A 54 2.18 23.13 -17.28
CA LEU A 54 1.76 21.74 -17.33
C LEU A 54 0.42 21.62 -18.07
N HIS A 55 0.44 21.02 -19.25
CA HIS A 55 -0.78 20.49 -19.85
C HIS A 55 -1.02 19.07 -19.30
N LEU A 56 -2.28 18.62 -19.18
CA LEU A 56 -2.61 17.23 -18.78
C LEU A 56 -1.93 16.16 -19.66
N ARG A 57 -1.54 16.54 -20.89
CA ARG A 57 -0.76 15.72 -21.82
C ARG A 57 0.69 15.50 -21.37
N ASP A 58 1.25 16.44 -20.63
CA ASP A 58 2.60 16.34 -20.07
C ASP A 58 2.64 15.39 -18.86
N LEU A 59 1.52 15.26 -18.11
CA LEU A 59 1.38 14.25 -17.04
C LEU A 59 1.39 12.80 -17.55
N LEU A 60 0.97 12.60 -18.80
CA LEU A 60 0.92 11.29 -19.46
C LEU A 60 2.16 11.02 -20.33
N SER A 61 3.12 11.96 -20.33
CA SER A 61 4.35 11.81 -21.10
C SER A 61 5.25 10.76 -20.46
N PRO A 62 5.92 9.90 -21.26
CA PRO A 62 6.83 8.87 -20.74
C PRO A 62 7.99 9.46 -19.94
N ASP A 63 8.29 10.75 -20.09
CA ASP A 63 9.35 11.46 -19.37
C ASP A 63 9.02 11.76 -17.89
N LEU A 64 7.75 11.69 -17.47
CA LEU A 64 7.29 11.99 -16.10
C LEU A 64 6.54 10.80 -15.48
N TRP A 65 6.91 9.60 -15.90
CA TRP A 65 6.24 8.37 -15.54
C TRP A 65 6.27 8.12 -14.02
N PHE A 66 7.37 8.46 -13.34
CA PHE A 66 7.54 8.15 -11.93
C PHE A 66 6.57 8.91 -11.00
N PRO A 67 6.50 10.25 -11.01
CA PRO A 67 5.52 10.99 -10.20
C PRO A 67 4.07 10.66 -10.57
N SER A 68 3.81 10.39 -11.85
CA SER A 68 2.48 10.01 -12.36
C SER A 68 2.03 8.65 -11.82
N LEU A 69 2.94 7.66 -11.80
CA LEU A 69 2.69 6.34 -11.22
C LEU A 69 2.43 6.42 -9.71
N VAL A 70 3.23 7.19 -8.97
CA VAL A 70 3.05 7.36 -7.51
C VAL A 70 1.71 8.04 -7.21
N MET A 71 1.32 9.04 -7.99
CA MET A 71 0.02 9.70 -7.88
C MET A 71 -1.14 8.73 -8.13
N ALA A 72 -1.08 7.97 -9.23
CA ALA A 72 -2.11 7.01 -9.60
C ALA A 72 -2.24 5.90 -8.55
N ALA A 73 -1.12 5.34 -8.09
CA ALA A 73 -1.10 4.34 -7.02
C ALA A 73 -1.73 4.89 -5.73
N GLY A 74 -1.37 6.11 -5.34
CA GLY A 74 -1.93 6.73 -4.15
C GLY A 74 -3.44 7.01 -4.24
N ILE A 75 -3.94 7.48 -5.39
CA ILE A 75 -5.38 7.63 -5.64
C ILE A 75 -6.08 6.28 -5.52
N PHE A 76 -5.49 5.22 -6.09
CA PHE A 76 -6.02 3.87 -5.98
C PHE A 76 -6.09 3.41 -4.52
N TYR A 77 -5.05 3.63 -3.70
CA TYR A 77 -5.08 3.34 -2.26
C TYR A 77 -6.16 4.13 -1.51
N CYS A 78 -6.37 5.41 -1.84
CA CYS A 78 -7.47 6.20 -1.26
C CYS A 78 -8.85 5.60 -1.59
N LEU A 79 -9.05 5.12 -2.82
CA LEU A 79 -10.28 4.43 -3.21
C LEU A 79 -10.46 3.12 -2.45
N LEU A 80 -9.38 2.36 -2.21
CA LEU A 80 -9.43 1.14 -1.39
C LEU A 80 -9.80 1.45 0.07
N LEU A 81 -9.24 2.51 0.65
CA LEU A 81 -9.57 2.96 2.00
C LEU A 81 -11.04 3.38 2.10
N LEU A 82 -11.54 4.14 1.12
CA LEU A 82 -12.93 4.55 1.05
C LEU A 82 -13.86 3.34 0.89
N ALA A 83 -13.51 2.38 0.04
CA ALA A 83 -14.25 1.14 -0.13
C ALA A 83 -14.27 0.29 1.15
N GLY A 84 -13.16 0.22 1.89
CA GLY A 84 -13.09 -0.45 3.19
C GLY A 84 -13.93 0.25 4.26
N TYR A 85 -13.93 1.58 4.29
CA TYR A 85 -14.80 2.36 5.18
C TYR A 85 -16.27 2.14 4.86
N LEU A 86 -16.65 2.18 3.58
CA LEU A 86 -18.01 1.84 3.14
C LEU A 86 -18.37 0.42 3.58
N ALA A 87 -17.52 -0.58 3.33
CA ALA A 87 -17.79 -1.97 3.69
C ALA A 87 -18.07 -2.17 5.20
N ALA A 88 -17.47 -1.35 6.07
CA ALA A 88 -17.74 -1.37 7.51
C ALA A 88 -19.11 -0.76 7.88
N GLU A 89 -19.56 0.25 7.13
CA GLU A 89 -20.82 0.98 7.37
C GLU A 89 -22.03 0.24 6.78
N ILE A 90 -21.91 -0.25 5.53
CA ILE A 90 -22.96 -1.02 4.85
C ILE A 90 -22.78 -2.51 5.15
N ASN A 91 -23.31 -2.96 6.29
CA ASN A 91 -23.36 -4.37 6.71
C ASN A 91 -24.30 -5.24 5.83
N THR A 92 -24.05 -5.28 4.51
CA THR A 92 -24.71 -6.17 3.55
C THR A 92 -23.69 -7.17 3.01
N GLY A 93 -23.97 -8.47 3.18
CA GLY A 93 -23.00 -9.55 2.90
C GLY A 93 -22.45 -9.60 1.46
N CYS A 94 -23.12 -8.99 0.48
CA CYS A 94 -22.66 -8.93 -0.92
C CYS A 94 -21.56 -7.87 -1.14
N CYS A 95 -21.51 -6.79 -0.35
CA CYS A 95 -20.47 -5.76 -0.46
C CYS A 95 -19.10 -6.23 0.05
N LEU A 96 -19.06 -7.24 0.92
CA LEU A 96 -17.81 -7.81 1.42
C LEU A 96 -16.99 -8.49 0.31
N CYS A 97 -17.65 -9.08 -0.69
CA CYS A 97 -17.00 -9.67 -1.86
C CYS A 97 -16.30 -8.61 -2.73
N PHE A 98 -16.93 -7.45 -2.91
CA PHE A 98 -16.35 -6.35 -3.70
C PHE A 98 -15.13 -5.69 -3.04
N TYR A 99 -14.98 -5.81 -1.71
CA TYR A 99 -13.79 -5.37 -0.98
C TYR A 99 -12.67 -6.43 -0.94
N THR A 100 -13.03 -7.70 -0.76
CA THR A 100 -12.04 -8.79 -0.67
C THR A 100 -11.32 -9.04 -1.99
N ILE A 101 -11.97 -8.88 -3.14
CA ILE A 101 -11.34 -9.02 -4.46
C ILE A 101 -10.16 -8.05 -4.67
N PRO A 102 -10.31 -6.73 -4.51
CA PRO A 102 -9.19 -5.80 -4.66
C PRO A 102 -8.14 -5.95 -3.55
N ALA A 103 -8.53 -6.32 -2.32
CA ALA A 103 -7.57 -6.63 -1.26
C ALA A 103 -6.70 -7.86 -1.62
N MET A 104 -7.30 -8.91 -2.19
CA MET A 104 -6.59 -10.09 -2.67
C MET A 104 -5.70 -9.78 -3.89
N ALA A 105 -6.15 -8.91 -4.79
CA ALA A 105 -5.33 -8.46 -5.91
C ALA A 105 -4.08 -7.69 -5.43
N MET A 106 -4.23 -6.85 -4.41
CA MET A 106 -3.10 -6.17 -3.77
C MET A 106 -2.15 -7.14 -3.08
N MET A 107 -2.67 -8.17 -2.42
CA MET A 107 -1.85 -9.22 -1.80
C MET A 107 -1.01 -9.97 -2.85
N LEU A 108 -1.59 -10.31 -4.00
CA LEU A 108 -0.87 -10.94 -5.11
C LEU A 108 0.17 -9.99 -5.71
N LEU A 109 -0.16 -8.70 -5.84
CA LEU A 109 0.77 -7.69 -6.33
C LEU A 109 1.96 -7.49 -5.38
N GLU A 110 1.73 -7.41 -4.06
CA GLU A 110 2.78 -7.32 -3.06
C GLU A 110 3.67 -8.57 -3.06
N ALA A 111 3.08 -9.77 -3.16
CA ALA A 111 3.84 -11.01 -3.27
C ALA A 111 4.67 -11.07 -4.56
N ALA A 112 4.10 -10.64 -5.69
CA ALA A 112 4.80 -10.58 -6.97
C ALA A 112 5.95 -9.57 -6.93
N LEU A 113 5.72 -8.39 -6.35
CA LEU A 113 6.76 -7.37 -6.14
C LEU A 113 7.86 -7.86 -5.22
N ALA A 114 7.51 -8.47 -4.08
CA ALA A 114 8.48 -9.03 -3.14
C ALA A 114 9.31 -10.15 -3.78
N ALA A 115 8.67 -11.04 -4.56
CA ALA A 115 9.35 -12.07 -5.31
C ALA A 115 10.25 -11.48 -6.40
N HIS A 116 9.79 -10.48 -7.14
CA HIS A 116 10.58 -9.81 -8.16
C HIS A 116 11.80 -9.09 -7.56
N LEU A 117 11.61 -8.36 -6.46
CA LEU A 117 12.68 -7.71 -5.69
C LEU A 117 13.68 -8.72 -5.11
N ALA A 118 13.22 -9.88 -4.64
CA ALA A 118 14.08 -10.91 -4.05
C ALA A 118 14.85 -11.74 -5.08
N LEU A 119 14.27 -11.98 -6.26
CA LEU A 119 14.86 -12.83 -7.29
C LEU A 119 15.69 -12.05 -8.30
N ASN A 120 15.32 -10.80 -8.59
CA ASN A 120 16.00 -10.03 -9.61
C ASN A 120 17.10 -9.20 -8.95
N GLN A 121 18.38 -9.57 -9.03
CA GLN A 121 19.47 -8.76 -8.44
C GLN A 121 19.67 -7.41 -9.17
N HIS A 122 19.15 -7.27 -10.39
CA HIS A 122 19.42 -6.15 -11.31
C HIS A 122 18.19 -5.27 -11.59
N TRP A 123 17.08 -5.45 -10.86
CA TRP A 123 15.82 -4.70 -11.09
C TRP A 123 16.00 -3.18 -11.17
N ILE A 124 16.96 -2.65 -10.42
CA ILE A 124 17.34 -1.23 -10.36
C ILE A 124 17.82 -0.72 -11.73
N GLN A 125 18.50 -1.56 -12.50
CA GLN A 125 19.11 -1.20 -13.79
C GLN A 125 18.10 -1.22 -14.95
N GLU A 126 16.95 -1.88 -14.77
CA GLU A 126 15.89 -1.97 -15.79
C GLU A 126 14.90 -0.80 -15.72
N LEU A 127 15.01 0.06 -14.70
CA LEU A 127 14.12 1.22 -14.56
C LEU A 127 14.48 2.31 -15.58
N PRO A 128 13.49 2.84 -16.34
CA PRO A 128 13.74 3.95 -17.23
C PRO A 128 14.16 5.20 -16.44
N GLU A 129 15.16 5.92 -16.95
CA GLU A 129 15.61 7.19 -16.38
C GLU A 129 14.44 8.18 -16.31
N ASP A 130 14.23 8.77 -15.13
CA ASP A 130 13.20 9.78 -14.90
C ASP A 130 13.82 11.17 -15.01
N ARG A 131 13.17 12.05 -15.79
CA ARG A 131 13.67 13.40 -16.04
C ARG A 131 13.68 14.27 -14.77
N THR A 132 12.95 13.87 -13.72
CA THR A 132 12.91 14.64 -12.48
C THR A 132 14.14 14.47 -11.58
N GLY A 133 14.92 13.40 -11.77
CA GLY A 133 16.05 13.06 -10.91
C GLY A 133 15.68 12.63 -9.48
N GLU A 134 14.41 12.76 -9.08
CA GLU A 134 13.93 12.35 -7.75
C GLU A 134 13.83 10.82 -7.62
N LEU A 135 13.62 10.11 -8.73
CA LEU A 135 13.70 8.65 -8.76
C LEU A 135 15.04 8.16 -8.21
N HIS A 136 16.15 8.78 -8.62
CA HIS A 136 17.48 8.38 -8.16
C HIS A 136 17.66 8.58 -6.64
N ASN A 137 17.10 9.66 -6.10
CA ASN A 137 17.10 9.93 -4.65
C ASN A 137 16.32 8.85 -3.89
N LEU A 138 15.09 8.54 -4.32
CA LEU A 138 14.29 7.48 -3.71
C LEU A 138 14.95 6.10 -3.84
N LEU A 139 15.52 5.80 -4.99
CA LEU A 139 16.23 4.56 -5.26
C LEU A 139 17.45 4.41 -4.34
N SER A 140 18.22 5.49 -4.13
CA SER A 140 19.34 5.50 -3.18
C SER A 140 18.89 5.28 -1.73
N PHE A 141 17.74 5.86 -1.34
CA PHE A 141 17.15 5.66 -0.02
C PHE A 141 16.67 4.22 0.18
N ILE A 142 15.98 3.65 -0.81
CA ILE A 142 15.51 2.26 -0.79
C ILE A 142 16.70 1.32 -0.75
N HIS A 143 17.73 1.55 -1.57
CA HIS A 143 18.92 0.71 -1.60
C HIS A 143 19.64 0.71 -0.24
N ASN A 144 19.78 1.87 0.39
CA ASN A 144 20.39 2.00 1.71
C ASN A 144 19.55 1.36 2.85
N ASN A 145 18.24 1.25 2.67
CA ASN A 145 17.31 0.71 3.68
C ASN A 145 16.58 -0.55 3.19
N LEU A 146 17.17 -1.29 2.24
CA LEU A 146 16.50 -2.35 1.51
C LEU A 146 16.05 -3.48 2.43
N ASP A 147 16.86 -3.81 3.44
CA ASP A 147 16.50 -4.79 4.45
C ASP A 147 15.24 -4.38 5.22
N LEU A 148 15.14 -3.12 5.64
CA LEU A 148 13.95 -2.61 6.34
C LEU A 148 12.72 -2.66 5.43
N CYS A 149 12.86 -2.26 4.16
CA CYS A 149 11.79 -2.36 3.17
C CYS A 149 11.32 -3.80 2.96
N LYS A 150 12.25 -4.76 2.87
CA LYS A 150 11.92 -6.18 2.71
C LYS A 150 11.19 -6.73 3.93
N TRP A 151 11.67 -6.45 5.13
CA TRP A 151 11.01 -6.89 6.37
C TRP A 151 9.66 -6.22 6.56
N ALA A 152 9.53 -4.93 6.19
CA ALA A 152 8.25 -4.23 6.20
C ALA A 152 7.25 -4.86 5.21
N ALA A 153 7.67 -5.13 3.98
CA ALA A 153 6.84 -5.80 2.97
C ALA A 153 6.41 -7.21 3.41
N LEU A 154 7.32 -7.98 4.00
CA LEU A 154 7.00 -9.31 4.55
C LEU A 154 5.99 -9.20 5.71
N ALA A 155 6.15 -8.22 6.60
CA ALA A 155 5.24 -7.99 7.72
C ALA A 155 3.84 -7.57 7.27
N ILE A 156 3.76 -6.72 6.23
CA ILE A 156 2.49 -6.33 5.60
C ILE A 156 1.81 -7.53 4.95
N PHE A 157 2.53 -8.30 4.14
CA PHE A 157 2.00 -9.50 3.50
C PHE A 157 1.47 -10.50 4.54
N ALA A 158 2.26 -10.78 5.58
CA ALA A 158 1.85 -11.66 6.67
C ALA A 158 0.59 -11.13 7.39
N THR A 159 0.53 -9.83 7.63
CA THR A 159 -0.65 -9.14 8.21
C THR A 159 -1.89 -9.34 7.36
N GLN A 160 -1.78 -9.19 6.04
CA GLN A 160 -2.89 -9.33 5.12
C GLN A 160 -3.38 -10.79 5.03
N VAL A 161 -2.47 -11.77 5.00
CA VAL A 161 -2.79 -13.22 5.05
C VAL A 161 -3.56 -13.55 6.32
N ILE A 162 -3.05 -13.10 7.47
CA ILE A 162 -3.64 -13.36 8.78
C ILE A 162 -5.03 -12.73 8.85
N SER A 163 -5.18 -11.48 8.42
CA SER A 163 -6.47 -10.77 8.40
C SER A 163 -7.51 -11.52 7.56
N SER A 164 -7.14 -11.95 6.35
CA SER A 164 -8.03 -12.71 5.46
C SER A 164 -8.42 -14.06 6.04
N PHE A 165 -7.50 -14.74 6.74
CA PHE A 165 -7.80 -16.01 7.41
C PHE A 165 -8.78 -15.85 8.57
N PHE A 166 -8.76 -14.72 9.29
CA PHE A 166 -9.70 -14.43 10.38
C PHE A 166 -11.07 -13.91 9.90
N HIS A 167 -11.17 -13.42 8.66
CA HIS A 167 -12.41 -12.92 8.07
C HIS A 167 -13.25 -14.02 7.37
N MET A 168 -12.74 -15.25 7.29
CA MET A 168 -13.34 -16.42 6.63
C MET A 168 -13.79 -17.45 7.66
#